data_AF-A0AAX6MCU8-F1
#
_entry.id   AF-A0AAX6MCU8-F1
#
_cell.length_a   1.000
_cell.length_b   1.000
_cell.length_c   1.000
_cell.angle_alpha   90.00
_cell.angle_beta   90.00
_cell.angle_gamma   90.00
#
_symmetry.space_group_name_H-M   'P 1'
#
loop_
_entity.id
_entity.type
_entity.pdbx_description
1 polymer ?
#
loop_
_entity_poly.entity_id
_entity_poly.type
_entity_poly.pdbx_seq_one_letter_code
_entity_poly.pdbx_strand_id
1 'polypeptide(L)'
;MHPFSDAATFGVELEFLVLFREAGVAPSKLQNGKHSSPTQVALEEPADLTRNDSDDHEVHMKRTHYFGNEIAKKLTDTGTPTVYQEKSHPKDEKALNPSDNYMRLGDFDDYRYTSYKKNTIVPEDTMIWTDPAAKGKRMAVRPETPPGHFWLGFEFVGKAYRFRDFDTMKSDFDSICRTFRSNYLVSVNSGKDSGSASSQCSTHIHWGLSGAEYDLVTIKRILTLMWIAEGKLMELHASWRKHANKYAALLQTGTNMGTGNDSRLPSWINDLGKGSWFYEMEQNIPPNVWESLHQDKPKVQWLWRAETVEELAMLVGEPKKSRRASIGLMELLPATSNFPGKVRRSQLNTIEFRQMQASFDPSLVTAWIEVTAAIMKICVDSLPEHFKESLSDVATYLSSGNSTIQGFLNKLGVSQEACDAFEIYNQRRLDEEADPEISVFLAEL
;
A
#
# COMPACT_ATOMS: atom_id res chain seq x y z
N MET A 1 8.76 10.27 -25.68
CA MET A 1 8.08 9.88 -24.43
C MET A 1 7.46 11.14 -23.86
N HIS A 2 6.21 11.10 -23.40
CA HIS A 2 5.67 12.19 -22.59
C HIS A 2 6.38 12.17 -21.23
N PRO A 3 6.65 13.34 -20.61
CA PRO A 3 7.14 13.39 -19.24
C PRO A 3 6.22 12.58 -18.30
N PHE A 4 6.79 11.96 -17.26
CA PHE A 4 6.06 11.21 -16.25
C PHE A 4 4.94 12.06 -15.67
N SER A 5 5.16 13.36 -15.43
CA SER A 5 4.12 14.27 -14.93
C SER A 5 2.84 14.31 -15.80
N ASP A 6 2.99 14.11 -17.10
CA ASP A 6 1.88 14.23 -18.06
C ASP A 6 1.12 12.93 -18.22
N ALA A 7 1.81 11.79 -18.08
CA ALA A 7 1.27 10.45 -18.25
C ALA A 7 0.97 9.73 -16.92
N ALA A 8 1.49 10.21 -15.81
CA ALA A 8 1.36 9.53 -14.52
C ALA A 8 -0.05 9.67 -13.97
N THR A 9 -0.56 8.53 -13.55
CA THR A 9 -1.83 8.38 -12.85
C THR A 9 -1.60 7.55 -11.61
N PHE A 10 -2.34 7.81 -10.55
CA PHE A 10 -2.23 7.03 -9.34
C PHE A 10 -3.56 6.83 -8.63
N GLY A 11 -3.65 5.69 -7.92
CA GLY A 11 -4.70 5.38 -6.97
C GLY A 11 -4.13 5.29 -5.56
N VAL A 12 -4.97 5.57 -4.57
CA VAL A 12 -4.62 5.47 -3.15
C VAL A 12 -5.55 4.46 -2.49
N GLU A 13 -4.99 3.51 -1.76
CA GLU A 13 -5.74 2.60 -0.89
C GLU A 13 -5.39 2.89 0.56
N LEU A 14 -6.41 2.99 1.43
CA LEU A 14 -6.25 3.12 2.87
C LEU A 14 -6.97 1.98 3.55
N GLU A 15 -6.26 1.16 4.29
CA GLU A 15 -6.84 0.08 5.07
C GLU A 15 -6.98 0.52 6.54
N PHE A 16 -8.14 0.33 7.15
CA PHE A 16 -8.44 0.82 8.49
C PHE A 16 -9.53 0.01 9.20
N LEU A 17 -9.60 0.15 10.52
CA LEU A 17 -10.66 -0.42 11.36
C LEU A 17 -11.60 0.69 11.85
N VAL A 18 -12.88 0.39 11.99
CA VAL A 18 -13.89 1.28 12.60
C VAL A 18 -14.58 0.58 13.76
N LEU A 19 -14.72 1.28 14.89
CA LEU A 19 -15.41 0.79 16.09
C LEU A 19 -16.90 1.08 16.02
N PHE A 20 -17.71 0.05 16.26
CA PHE A 20 -19.16 0.13 16.36
C PHE A 20 -19.64 -0.38 17.71
N ARG A 21 -20.84 0.03 18.09
CA ARG A 21 -21.51 -0.40 19.32
C ARG A 21 -22.62 -1.39 18.99
N GLU A 22 -22.72 -2.47 19.76
CA GLU A 22 -23.83 -3.43 19.65
C GLU A 22 -25.17 -2.79 20.02
N ALA A 23 -26.24 -3.26 19.37
CA ALA A 23 -27.59 -2.78 19.61
C ALA A 23 -27.99 -2.92 21.08
N GLY A 24 -28.53 -1.86 21.67
CA GLY A 24 -29.02 -1.86 23.06
C GLY A 24 -27.93 -1.76 24.13
N VAL A 25 -26.65 -1.68 23.74
CA VAL A 25 -25.56 -1.38 24.67
C VAL A 25 -25.55 0.12 24.93
N ALA A 26 -25.53 0.52 26.21
CA ALA A 26 -25.46 1.92 26.58
C ALA A 26 -24.17 2.56 26.03
N PRO A 27 -24.20 3.83 25.59
CA PRO A 27 -22.98 4.54 25.22
C PRO A 27 -22.00 4.51 26.39
N SER A 28 -20.89 3.79 26.25
CA SER A 28 -19.77 3.93 27.17
C SER A 28 -19.04 5.22 26.80
N LYS A 29 -18.72 6.05 27.79
CA LYS A 29 -17.66 7.02 27.59
C LYS A 29 -16.39 6.21 27.45
N LEU A 30 -15.89 6.10 26.22
CA LEU A 30 -14.51 5.66 26.00
C LEU A 30 -13.64 6.53 26.90
N GLN A 31 -12.74 5.91 27.67
CA GLN A 31 -11.85 6.69 28.51
C GLN A 31 -11.12 7.65 27.59
N ASN A 32 -11.27 8.95 27.84
CA ASN A 32 -10.55 9.96 27.10
C ASN A 32 -9.06 9.68 27.31
N GLY A 33 -8.40 9.11 26.30
CA GLY A 33 -6.94 9.12 26.24
C GLY A 33 -6.47 10.56 26.38
N LYS A 34 -5.22 10.76 26.80
CA LYS A 34 -4.61 12.07 27.11
C LYS A 34 -4.71 13.14 25.98
N HIS A 35 -5.25 12.79 24.81
CA HIS A 35 -5.33 13.59 23.58
C HIS A 35 -6.72 13.60 22.91
N SER A 36 -7.82 13.46 23.67
CA SER A 36 -9.18 13.37 23.08
C SER A 36 -10.09 14.57 23.41
N SER A 37 -10.71 15.12 22.35
CA SER A 37 -11.84 16.07 22.32
C SER A 37 -12.91 15.52 21.36
N PRO A 38 -14.18 16.03 21.34
CA PRO A 38 -15.27 15.65 22.25
C PRO A 38 -15.65 14.15 22.18
N THR A 39 -16.64 13.75 22.97
CA THR A 39 -17.15 12.36 23.08
C THR A 39 -17.72 11.86 21.73
N GLN A 40 -16.85 11.38 20.85
CA GLN A 40 -17.30 10.59 19.71
C GLN A 40 -17.95 9.32 20.23
N VAL A 41 -19.17 9.07 19.78
CA VAL A 41 -19.94 7.89 20.16
C VAL A 41 -19.83 6.90 19.01
N ALA A 42 -19.39 5.67 19.31
CA ALA A 42 -19.43 4.58 18.36
C ALA A 42 -20.84 4.45 17.76
N LEU A 43 -20.92 4.36 16.43
CA LEU A 43 -22.20 4.22 15.74
C LEU A 43 -22.86 2.91 16.21
N GLU A 44 -24.13 3.00 16.60
CA GLU A 44 -24.88 1.86 17.10
C GLU A 44 -25.37 0.99 15.95
N GLU A 45 -25.25 -0.31 16.15
CA GLU A 45 -25.83 -1.33 15.31
C GLU A 45 -27.37 -1.30 15.35
N PRO A 46 -28.05 -1.28 14.19
CA PRO A 46 -29.49 -1.53 14.13
C PRO A 46 -29.88 -2.87 14.79
N ALA A 47 -30.95 -2.85 15.60
CA ALA A 47 -31.41 -4.01 16.37
C ALA A 47 -31.86 -5.20 15.52
N ASP A 48 -32.11 -5.01 14.22
CA ASP A 48 -32.54 -6.05 13.29
C ASP A 48 -31.38 -6.81 12.62
N LEU A 49 -30.13 -6.36 12.79
CA LEU A 49 -28.93 -7.04 12.27
C LEU A 49 -28.54 -8.27 13.09
N THR A 50 -28.96 -8.36 14.35
CA THR A 50 -28.65 -9.44 15.31
C THR A 50 -29.90 -10.26 15.65
N ARG A 51 -30.42 -11.04 14.70
CA ARG A 51 -31.42 -12.08 15.05
C ARG A 51 -30.72 -13.31 15.63
N ASN A 52 -31.24 -13.83 16.74
CA ASN A 52 -30.66 -14.89 17.57
C ASN A 52 -30.36 -16.25 16.90
N ASP A 53 -30.69 -16.45 15.62
CA ASP A 53 -30.63 -17.76 14.95
C ASP A 53 -29.70 -17.80 13.72
N SER A 54 -28.96 -16.74 13.41
CA SER A 54 -28.07 -16.70 12.23
C SER A 54 -26.62 -17.09 12.56
N ASP A 55 -25.95 -17.73 11.60
CA ASP A 55 -24.51 -18.03 11.62
C ASP A 55 -23.70 -16.74 11.88
N ASP A 56 -22.71 -16.79 12.77
CA ASP A 56 -21.82 -15.66 13.11
C ASP A 56 -21.21 -15.01 11.85
N HIS A 57 -20.93 -15.82 10.83
CA HIS A 57 -20.44 -15.33 9.55
C HIS A 57 -21.48 -14.48 8.80
N GLU A 58 -22.75 -14.90 8.81
CA GLU A 58 -23.84 -14.18 8.15
C GLU A 58 -24.11 -12.84 8.84
N VAL A 59 -24.14 -12.81 10.18
CA VAL A 59 -24.26 -11.57 10.96
C VAL A 59 -23.11 -10.63 10.64
N HIS A 60 -21.88 -11.16 10.60
CA HIS A 60 -20.71 -10.39 10.27
C HIS A 60 -20.80 -9.75 8.87
N MET A 61 -21.14 -10.52 7.84
CA MET A 61 -21.29 -9.98 6.49
C MET A 61 -22.39 -8.91 6.44
N LYS A 62 -23.55 -9.14 7.09
CA LYS A 62 -24.62 -8.13 7.19
C LYS A 62 -24.13 -6.82 7.82
N ARG A 63 -23.40 -6.90 8.95
CA ARG A 63 -22.78 -5.75 9.61
C ARG A 63 -21.84 -5.02 8.65
N THR A 64 -20.93 -5.75 8.03
CA THR A 64 -19.94 -5.20 7.09
C THR A 64 -20.60 -4.48 5.91
N HIS A 65 -21.63 -5.07 5.30
CA HIS A 65 -22.37 -4.42 4.21
C HIS A 65 -23.13 -3.18 4.68
N TYR A 66 -23.82 -3.28 5.83
CA TYR A 66 -24.59 -2.15 6.37
C TYR A 66 -23.68 -0.96 6.67
N PHE A 67 -22.63 -1.18 7.48
CA PHE A 67 -21.74 -0.09 7.89
C PHE A 67 -20.86 0.42 6.76
N GLY A 68 -20.43 -0.44 5.84
CA GLY A 68 -19.73 -0.01 4.63
C GLY A 68 -20.58 0.94 3.78
N ASN A 69 -21.88 0.66 3.63
CA ASN A 69 -22.82 1.58 2.99
C ASN A 69 -22.98 2.90 3.74
N GLU A 70 -23.12 2.86 5.07
CA GLU A 70 -23.24 4.08 5.88
C GLU A 70 -21.99 4.97 5.79
N ILE A 71 -20.79 4.38 5.78
CA ILE A 71 -19.53 5.11 5.58
C ILE A 71 -19.51 5.76 4.19
N ALA A 72 -19.81 5.00 3.13
CA ALA A 72 -19.81 5.52 1.76
C ALA A 72 -20.84 6.65 1.56
N LYS A 73 -22.04 6.48 2.15
CA LYS A 73 -23.08 7.50 2.17
C LYS A 73 -22.60 8.76 2.88
N LYS A 74 -21.96 8.62 4.06
CA LYS A 74 -21.46 9.76 4.81
C LYS A 74 -20.40 10.56 4.06
N LEU A 75 -19.47 9.89 3.39
CA LEU A 75 -18.49 10.53 2.50
C LEU A 75 -19.17 11.25 1.33
N THR A 76 -20.22 10.66 0.76
CA THR A 76 -21.01 11.29 -0.30
C THR A 76 -21.72 12.55 0.20
N ASP A 77 -22.32 12.49 1.40
CA ASP A 77 -23.00 13.62 2.02
C ASP A 77 -22.04 14.77 2.36
N THR A 78 -20.75 14.49 2.59
CA THR A 78 -19.70 15.51 2.78
C THR A 78 -19.05 15.98 1.49
N GLY A 79 -19.61 15.61 0.33
CA GLY A 79 -19.17 16.10 -0.98
C GLY A 79 -18.10 15.24 -1.66
N THR A 80 -17.84 14.03 -1.15
CA THR A 80 -16.92 13.06 -1.76
C THR A 80 -17.71 11.87 -2.31
N PRO A 81 -18.12 11.87 -3.60
CA PRO A 81 -18.92 10.79 -4.18
C PRO A 81 -18.25 9.44 -3.98
N THR A 82 -18.84 8.61 -3.14
CA THR A 82 -18.29 7.33 -2.68
C THR A 82 -19.38 6.28 -2.69
N VAL A 83 -19.05 5.08 -3.13
CA VAL A 83 -19.99 3.95 -3.02
C VAL A 83 -19.43 2.86 -2.13
N TYR A 84 -20.30 2.06 -1.58
CA TYR A 84 -19.90 0.77 -1.04
C TYR A 84 -19.86 -0.26 -2.17
N GLN A 85 -18.84 -1.10 -2.16
CA GLN A 85 -18.73 -2.23 -3.08
C GLN A 85 -18.21 -3.44 -2.32
N GLU A 86 -18.91 -4.57 -2.43
CA GLU A 86 -18.36 -5.83 -1.94
C GLU A 86 -17.09 -6.16 -2.73
N LYS A 87 -16.10 -6.80 -2.10
CA LYS A 87 -15.00 -7.43 -2.83
C LYS A 87 -15.57 -8.58 -3.65
N SER A 88 -16.17 -8.29 -4.80
CA SER A 88 -16.67 -9.30 -5.71
C SER A 88 -15.51 -10.20 -6.09
N HIS A 89 -15.66 -11.52 -5.89
CA HIS A 89 -14.75 -12.47 -6.53
C HIS A 89 -14.90 -12.27 -8.05
N PRO A 90 -13.82 -11.96 -8.81
CA PRO A 90 -13.88 -11.58 -10.22
C PRO A 90 -14.39 -12.65 -11.20
N LYS A 91 -15.00 -13.74 -10.72
CA LYS A 91 -15.54 -14.81 -11.57
C LYS A 91 -16.60 -14.29 -12.55
N ASP A 92 -17.21 -13.14 -12.25
CA ASP A 92 -18.26 -12.51 -13.07
C ASP A 92 -17.75 -11.36 -13.96
N GLU A 93 -16.50 -10.92 -13.80
CA GLU A 93 -15.87 -9.99 -14.74
C GLU A 93 -15.32 -10.78 -15.94
N LYS A 94 -15.97 -10.65 -17.10
CA LYS A 94 -15.48 -11.27 -18.34
C LYS A 94 -14.05 -10.81 -18.58
N ALA A 95 -13.15 -11.77 -18.77
CA ALA A 95 -11.79 -11.50 -19.23
C ALA A 95 -11.83 -10.56 -20.43
N LEU A 96 -11.01 -9.51 -20.39
CA LEU A 96 -10.89 -8.54 -21.48
C LEU A 96 -10.63 -9.28 -22.80
N ASN A 97 -11.40 -8.94 -23.83
CA ASN A 97 -11.23 -9.55 -25.14
C ASN A 97 -9.87 -9.12 -25.73
N PRO A 98 -8.93 -10.05 -25.99
CA PRO A 98 -7.59 -9.69 -26.48
C PRO A 98 -7.58 -8.99 -27.86
N SER A 99 -8.71 -9.05 -28.59
CA SER A 99 -8.87 -8.44 -29.91
C SER A 99 -9.40 -7.00 -29.87
N ASP A 100 -9.66 -6.45 -28.68
CA ASP A 100 -10.14 -5.08 -28.54
C ASP A 100 -8.97 -4.08 -28.61
N ASN A 101 -8.59 -3.73 -29.85
CA ASN A 101 -7.46 -2.84 -30.17
C ASN A 101 -7.63 -1.39 -29.64
N TYR A 102 -8.75 -1.06 -28.99
CA TYR A 102 -9.02 0.21 -28.32
C TYR A 102 -8.79 0.17 -26.81
N MET A 103 -8.27 -0.93 -26.26
CA MET A 103 -7.93 -1.08 -24.85
C MET A 103 -6.49 -0.64 -24.58
N ARG A 104 -6.31 0.47 -23.85
CA ARG A 104 -5.00 0.89 -23.34
C ARG A 104 -4.93 0.62 -21.84
N LEU A 105 -4.13 -0.36 -21.45
CA LEU A 105 -3.97 -0.79 -20.06
C LEU A 105 -3.32 0.32 -19.21
N GLY A 106 -3.86 0.62 -18.03
CA GLY A 106 -3.38 1.69 -17.17
C GLY A 106 -3.91 3.10 -17.50
N ASP A 107 -4.90 3.21 -18.40
CA ASP A 107 -5.62 4.45 -18.68
C ASP A 107 -6.81 4.55 -17.73
N PHE A 108 -6.70 5.42 -16.72
CA PHE A 108 -7.80 5.63 -15.78
C PHE A 108 -8.84 6.62 -16.29
N ASP A 109 -8.53 7.39 -17.35
CA ASP A 109 -9.44 8.39 -17.91
C ASP A 109 -10.60 7.75 -18.69
N ASP A 110 -10.44 6.49 -19.09
CA ASP A 110 -11.41 5.76 -19.92
C ASP A 110 -12.40 4.89 -19.11
N TYR A 111 -12.51 5.09 -17.79
CA TYR A 111 -13.57 4.52 -16.93
C TYR A 111 -13.65 2.97 -16.86
N ARG A 112 -12.54 2.24 -17.10
CA ARG A 112 -12.56 0.77 -17.27
C ARG A 112 -12.17 -0.05 -16.04
N TYR A 113 -11.47 0.53 -15.06
CA TYR A 113 -11.22 -0.13 -13.77
C TYR A 113 -12.35 0.20 -12.80
N THR A 114 -13.27 -0.75 -12.59
CA THR A 114 -14.40 -0.60 -11.66
C THR A 114 -13.92 -0.15 -10.27
N SER A 115 -12.78 -0.65 -9.80
CA SER A 115 -12.19 -0.35 -8.50
C SER A 115 -11.66 1.08 -8.31
N TYR A 116 -11.18 1.76 -9.36
CA TYR A 116 -10.63 3.14 -9.26
C TYR A 116 -11.45 4.17 -10.06
N LYS A 117 -12.61 3.78 -10.58
CA LYS A 117 -13.51 4.68 -11.33
C LYS A 117 -14.14 5.75 -10.44
N LYS A 118 -14.32 5.43 -9.17
CA LYS A 118 -14.96 6.26 -8.15
C LYS A 118 -14.36 5.87 -6.82
N ASN A 119 -14.51 6.74 -5.84
CA ASN A 119 -14.15 6.38 -4.48
C ASN A 119 -15.03 5.21 -4.03
N THR A 120 -14.42 4.20 -3.42
CA THR A 120 -15.14 3.04 -2.90
C THR A 120 -14.73 2.71 -1.48
N ILE A 121 -15.70 2.22 -0.71
CA ILE A 121 -15.47 1.50 0.54
C ILE A 121 -15.67 0.04 0.24
N VAL A 122 -14.65 -0.76 0.53
CA VAL A 122 -14.70 -2.22 0.36
C VAL A 122 -14.45 -2.89 1.70
N PRO A 123 -15.04 -4.07 1.94
CA PRO A 123 -14.75 -4.84 3.14
C PRO A 123 -13.29 -5.33 3.11
N GLU A 124 -12.61 -5.29 4.26
CA GLU A 124 -11.29 -5.90 4.41
C GLU A 124 -11.40 -7.19 5.22
N ASP A 125 -11.67 -8.29 4.51
CA ASP A 125 -11.96 -9.60 5.10
C ASP A 125 -10.78 -10.17 5.91
N THR A 126 -9.56 -9.66 5.72
CA THR A 126 -8.42 -10.11 6.53
C THR A 126 -8.37 -9.46 7.92
N MET A 127 -9.13 -8.38 8.14
CA MET A 127 -9.11 -7.49 9.31
C MET A 127 -10.12 -7.77 10.42
N ILE A 128 -10.80 -8.92 10.42
CA ILE A 128 -11.96 -9.06 11.30
C ILE A 128 -12.01 -10.39 12.04
N TRP A 129 -11.98 -10.32 13.39
CA TRP A 129 -12.90 -11.05 14.29
C TRP A 129 -12.71 -10.68 15.78
N THR A 130 -13.79 -10.25 16.45
CA THR A 130 -13.88 -10.20 17.92
C THR A 130 -15.27 -10.58 18.40
N ASP A 131 -15.66 -11.85 18.30
CA ASP A 131 -16.66 -12.38 19.23
C ASP A 131 -15.92 -13.14 20.36
N PRO A 132 -15.98 -12.70 21.62
CA PRO A 132 -15.47 -13.45 22.76
C PRO A 132 -16.10 -14.85 22.94
N ALA A 133 -17.31 -15.09 22.42
CA ALA A 133 -18.08 -16.32 22.58
C ALA A 133 -17.83 -17.34 21.46
N ALA A 134 -17.39 -16.91 20.29
CA ALA A 134 -17.35 -17.78 19.14
C ALA A 134 -16.08 -18.67 19.14
N LYS A 135 -16.32 -19.98 19.07
CA LYS A 135 -15.30 -21.04 19.13
C LYS A 135 -14.69 -21.26 17.74
N GLY A 136 -14.05 -20.25 17.15
CA GLY A 136 -13.64 -20.28 15.74
C GLY A 136 -12.34 -19.53 15.45
N LYS A 137 -11.45 -20.17 14.67
CA LYS A 137 -10.11 -19.68 14.33
C LYS A 137 -10.17 -18.57 13.27
N ARG A 138 -9.97 -17.31 13.68
CA ARG A 138 -9.16 -16.28 12.99
C ARG A 138 -9.32 -14.98 13.76
N MET A 139 -8.37 -14.65 14.64
CA MET A 139 -8.29 -13.32 15.22
C MET A 139 -7.08 -12.62 14.63
N ALA A 140 -7.32 -11.57 13.84
CA ALA A 140 -6.33 -10.51 13.68
C ALA A 140 -6.34 -9.68 14.98
N VAL A 141 -5.19 -9.09 15.30
CA VAL A 141 -4.90 -8.44 16.59
C VAL A 141 -5.96 -7.41 16.94
N ARG A 142 -6.50 -7.49 18.16
CA ARG A 142 -7.52 -6.57 18.66
C ARG A 142 -6.86 -5.26 19.10
N PRO A 143 -7.29 -4.08 18.61
CA PRO A 143 -7.30 -2.91 19.48
C PRO A 143 -8.12 -3.24 20.74
N GLU A 144 -7.84 -2.63 21.88
CA GLU A 144 -8.67 -2.82 23.07
C GLU A 144 -10.14 -2.54 22.71
N THR A 145 -11.00 -3.54 22.92
CA THR A 145 -12.40 -3.48 22.49
C THR A 145 -13.26 -3.46 23.75
N PRO A 146 -13.96 -2.35 24.04
CA PRO A 146 -14.86 -2.28 25.19
C PRO A 146 -15.97 -3.33 25.08
N PRO A 147 -16.51 -3.82 26.22
CA PRO A 147 -17.70 -4.68 26.20
C PRO A 147 -18.84 -4.06 25.38
N GLY A 148 -19.53 -4.88 24.59
CA GLY A 148 -20.63 -4.44 23.74
C GLY A 148 -20.21 -3.60 22.53
N HIS A 149 -18.94 -3.68 22.11
CA HIS A 149 -18.43 -3.04 20.90
C HIS A 149 -17.70 -4.07 20.03
N PHE A 150 -17.56 -3.75 18.75
CA PHE A 150 -16.83 -4.56 17.78
C PHE A 150 -16.14 -3.70 16.74
N TRP A 151 -15.06 -4.23 16.16
CA TRP A 151 -14.34 -3.61 15.06
C TRP A 151 -14.70 -4.26 13.73
N LEU A 152 -14.87 -3.44 12.69
CA LEU A 152 -14.91 -3.92 11.30
C LEU A 152 -13.78 -3.28 10.50
N GLY A 153 -13.15 -4.08 9.64
CA GLY A 153 -12.11 -3.64 8.73
C GLY A 153 -12.67 -3.22 7.38
N PHE A 154 -12.19 -2.07 6.92
CA PHE A 154 -12.53 -1.52 5.63
C PHE A 154 -11.27 -1.07 4.91
N GLU A 155 -11.40 -0.99 3.60
CA GLU A 155 -10.43 -0.36 2.74
C GLU A 155 -11.15 0.73 1.94
N PHE A 156 -10.58 1.94 1.97
CA PHE A 156 -10.97 3.01 1.08
C PHE A 156 -10.09 2.92 -0.16
N VAL A 157 -10.70 2.72 -1.31
CA VAL A 157 -10.02 2.77 -2.61
C VAL A 157 -10.40 4.07 -3.29
N GLY A 158 -9.45 5.00 -3.37
CA GLY A 158 -9.63 6.27 -4.02
C GLY A 158 -9.85 6.11 -5.52
N LYS A 159 -10.61 7.04 -6.12
CA LYS A 159 -10.59 7.16 -7.58
C LYS A 159 -9.16 7.41 -8.06
N ALA A 160 -8.87 7.11 -9.31
CA ALA A 160 -7.60 7.47 -9.88
C ALA A 160 -7.48 8.98 -10.12
N TYR A 161 -6.28 9.49 -9.90
CA TYR A 161 -5.91 10.88 -10.12
C TYR A 161 -4.79 10.95 -11.16
N ARG A 162 -4.77 12.01 -11.95
CA ARG A 162 -3.58 12.37 -12.73
C ARG A 162 -2.60 13.11 -11.84
N PHE A 163 -1.30 12.84 -11.98
CA PHE A 163 -0.30 13.47 -11.13
C PHE A 163 -0.19 14.98 -11.36
N ARG A 164 -0.42 15.47 -12.58
CA ARG A 164 -0.49 16.92 -12.84
C ARG A 164 -1.63 17.63 -12.09
N ASP A 165 -2.65 16.88 -11.66
CA ASP A 165 -3.82 17.40 -10.95
C ASP A 165 -3.70 17.10 -9.43
N PHE A 166 -2.47 16.98 -8.92
CA PHE A 166 -2.17 16.54 -7.55
C PHE A 166 -2.86 17.38 -6.46
N ASP A 167 -3.00 18.70 -6.66
CA ASP A 167 -3.68 19.58 -5.70
C ASP A 167 -5.17 19.23 -5.54
N THR A 168 -5.81 18.75 -6.61
CA THR A 168 -7.21 18.27 -6.53
C THR A 168 -7.29 17.05 -5.62
N MET A 169 -6.31 16.13 -5.73
CA MET A 169 -6.23 14.98 -4.85
C MET A 169 -5.97 15.40 -3.41
N LYS A 170 -5.04 16.35 -3.15
CA LYS A 170 -4.79 16.88 -1.79
C LYS A 170 -6.10 17.35 -1.14
N SER A 171 -6.92 18.11 -1.88
CA SER A 171 -8.22 18.61 -1.39
C SER A 171 -9.25 17.50 -1.15
N ASP A 172 -9.41 16.56 -2.09
CA ASP A 172 -10.33 15.43 -1.94
C ASP A 172 -9.94 14.58 -0.71
N PHE A 173 -8.65 14.32 -0.56
CA PHE A 173 -8.10 13.48 0.51
C PHE A 173 -8.21 14.14 1.89
N ASP A 174 -7.97 15.45 2.00
CA ASP A 174 -8.23 16.20 3.22
C ASP A 174 -9.71 16.10 3.65
N SER A 175 -10.65 16.21 2.71
CA SER A 175 -12.08 16.02 2.98
C SER A 175 -12.41 14.61 3.48
N ILE A 176 -11.83 13.59 2.85
CA ILE A 176 -11.99 12.18 3.25
C ILE A 176 -11.47 11.96 4.67
N CYS A 177 -10.23 12.36 4.94
CA CYS A 177 -9.58 12.24 6.24
C CYS A 177 -10.37 12.95 7.35
N ARG A 178 -10.81 14.20 7.11
CA ARG A 178 -11.64 14.95 8.07
C ARG A 178 -12.98 14.29 8.30
N THR A 179 -13.61 13.76 7.25
CA THR A 179 -14.89 13.04 7.37
C THR A 179 -14.73 11.80 8.24
N PHE A 180 -13.69 10.99 8.02
CA PHE A 180 -13.42 9.83 8.85
C PHE A 180 -13.18 10.23 10.30
N ARG A 181 -12.22 11.14 10.52
CA ARG A 181 -11.81 11.61 11.85
C ARG A 181 -12.94 12.24 12.64
N SER A 182 -13.88 12.93 11.99
CA SER A 182 -14.96 13.64 12.70
C SER A 182 -16.17 12.77 13.02
N ASN A 183 -16.36 11.66 12.31
CA ASN A 183 -17.59 10.87 12.37
C ASN A 183 -17.39 9.44 12.89
N TYR A 184 -16.16 8.95 12.90
CA TYR A 184 -15.87 7.56 13.23
C TYR A 184 -14.68 7.43 14.17
N LEU A 185 -14.80 6.43 15.01
CA LEU A 185 -13.75 5.92 15.86
C LEU A 185 -12.88 4.97 15.03
N VAL A 186 -11.83 5.50 14.41
CA VAL A 186 -10.96 4.76 13.49
C VAL A 186 -9.68 4.26 14.17
N SER A 187 -9.17 3.10 13.74
CA SER A 187 -7.83 2.63 14.08
C SER A 187 -7.07 2.26 12.81
N VAL A 188 -5.85 2.80 12.68
CA VAL A 188 -4.93 2.56 11.56
C VAL A 188 -3.67 1.81 12.02
N ASN A 189 -3.57 1.48 13.31
CA ASN A 189 -2.34 0.97 13.93
C ASN A 189 -2.57 -0.28 14.80
N SER A 190 -3.41 -1.21 14.35
CA SER A 190 -3.61 -2.47 15.08
C SER A 190 -2.35 -3.35 15.02
N GLY A 191 -1.58 -3.43 16.11
CA GLY A 191 -0.64 -4.54 16.34
C GLY A 191 0.81 -4.20 16.72
N LYS A 192 1.09 -3.30 17.64
CA LYS A 192 2.45 -3.11 18.17
C LYS A 192 2.97 -4.31 18.99
N ASP A 193 2.08 -4.98 19.76
CA ASP A 193 2.52 -5.86 20.86
C ASP A 193 2.30 -7.36 20.66
N SER A 194 1.59 -7.79 19.62
CA SER A 194 1.44 -9.23 19.40
C SER A 194 2.59 -9.71 18.51
N GLY A 195 3.34 -10.73 18.94
CA GLY A 195 4.29 -11.44 18.06
C GLY A 195 3.64 -12.08 16.81
N SER A 196 2.31 -11.97 16.70
CA SER A 196 1.44 -12.33 15.58
C SER A 196 0.91 -11.13 14.79
N ALA A 197 1.37 -9.91 15.08
CA ALA A 197 0.81 -8.68 14.55
C ALA A 197 1.17 -8.52 13.08
N SER A 198 0.33 -9.15 12.30
CA SER A 198 -0.03 -8.67 11.00
C SER A 198 -0.66 -7.27 11.21
N SER A 199 0.15 -6.22 11.29
CA SER A 199 -0.34 -4.87 11.04
C SER A 199 -0.89 -4.89 9.62
N GLN A 200 -2.21 -5.01 9.54
CA GLN A 200 -2.92 -5.14 8.29
C GLN A 200 -3.23 -3.78 7.72
N CYS A 201 -3.24 -2.71 8.52
CA CYS A 201 -3.58 -1.38 8.03
C CYS A 201 -2.36 -0.76 7.33
N SER A 202 -2.52 -0.48 6.05
CA SER A 202 -1.51 0.15 5.19
C SER A 202 -2.10 1.33 4.44
N THR A 203 -1.21 2.18 3.93
CA THR A 203 -1.52 3.03 2.79
C THR A 203 -0.79 2.49 1.57
N HIS A 204 -1.52 2.16 0.50
CA HIS A 204 -0.94 1.73 -0.77
C HIS A 204 -1.05 2.83 -1.82
N ILE A 205 0.03 3.04 -2.58
CA ILE A 205 0.01 3.92 -3.74
C ILE A 205 0.22 3.09 -5.00
N HIS A 206 -0.72 3.15 -5.92
CA HIS A 206 -0.66 2.44 -7.20
C HIS A 206 -0.32 3.44 -8.30
N TRP A 207 0.77 3.22 -9.04
CA TRP A 207 1.18 4.09 -10.16
C TRP A 207 0.93 3.42 -11.51
N GLY A 208 0.21 4.09 -12.40
CA GLY A 208 0.06 3.74 -13.81
C GLY A 208 0.49 4.87 -14.74
N LEU A 209 0.58 4.59 -16.05
CA LEU A 209 1.06 5.52 -17.07
C LEU A 209 -0.03 5.92 -18.09
N SER A 210 -1.25 6.22 -17.63
CA SER A 210 -2.38 6.69 -18.46
C SER A 210 -2.57 5.90 -19.76
N GLY A 211 -2.50 4.58 -19.68
CA GLY A 211 -2.75 3.65 -20.79
C GLY A 211 -1.51 3.06 -21.41
N ALA A 212 -0.32 3.53 -21.03
CA ALA A 212 0.94 2.95 -21.45
C ALA A 212 1.34 1.79 -20.53
N GLU A 213 1.89 0.74 -21.13
CA GLU A 213 2.55 -0.35 -20.42
C GLU A 213 3.93 0.10 -19.94
N TYR A 214 4.34 -0.40 -18.78
CA TYR A 214 5.72 -0.27 -18.33
C TYR A 214 6.61 -1.18 -19.18
N ASP A 215 7.66 -0.62 -19.78
CA ASP A 215 8.70 -1.44 -20.37
C ASP A 215 9.53 -2.14 -19.28
N LEU A 216 10.14 -3.25 -19.64
CA LEU A 216 10.89 -4.09 -18.71
C LEU A 216 12.08 -3.34 -18.08
N VAL A 217 12.74 -2.46 -18.82
CA VAL A 217 13.90 -1.69 -18.33
C VAL A 217 13.46 -0.72 -17.24
N THR A 218 12.34 -0.01 -17.44
CA THR A 218 11.75 0.86 -16.43
C THR A 218 11.44 0.09 -15.14
N ILE A 219 10.85 -1.10 -15.24
CA ILE A 219 10.58 -1.94 -14.05
C ILE A 219 11.89 -2.37 -13.37
N LYS A 220 12.91 -2.79 -14.13
CA LYS A 220 14.25 -3.12 -13.59
C LYS A 220 14.88 -1.94 -12.86
N ARG A 221 14.76 -0.71 -13.40
CA ARG A 221 15.23 0.53 -12.78
C ARG A 221 14.53 0.79 -11.46
N ILE A 222 13.20 0.69 -11.42
CA ILE A 222 12.40 0.87 -10.20
C ILE A 222 12.84 -0.13 -9.13
N LEU A 223 12.92 -1.41 -9.47
CA LEU A 223 13.34 -2.45 -8.53
C LEU A 223 14.78 -2.27 -8.06
N THR A 224 15.68 -1.81 -8.92
CA THR A 224 17.08 -1.55 -8.53
C THR A 224 17.18 -0.37 -7.58
N LEU A 225 16.46 0.73 -7.85
CA LEU A 225 16.43 1.88 -6.94
C LEU A 225 15.79 1.48 -5.60
N MET A 226 14.67 0.76 -5.61
CA MET A 226 14.03 0.27 -4.38
C MET A 226 14.94 -0.69 -3.62
N TRP A 227 15.68 -1.56 -4.30
CA TRP A 227 16.63 -2.49 -3.68
C TRP A 227 17.68 -1.76 -2.83
N ILE A 228 18.12 -0.57 -3.24
CA ILE A 228 19.11 0.20 -2.47
C ILE A 228 18.47 1.18 -1.48
N ALA A 229 17.30 1.72 -1.80
CA ALA A 229 16.66 2.81 -1.08
C ALA A 229 15.76 2.34 0.08
N GLU A 230 15.16 1.15 -0.02
CA GLU A 230 14.04 0.78 0.84
C GLU A 230 14.37 0.78 2.33
N GLY A 231 15.59 0.40 2.71
CA GLY A 231 16.03 0.41 4.11
C GLY A 231 16.00 1.82 4.71
N LYS A 232 16.40 2.83 3.93
CA LYS A 232 16.34 4.25 4.33
C LYS A 232 14.90 4.76 4.30
N LEU A 233 14.12 4.43 3.26
CA LEU A 233 12.69 4.81 3.16
C LEU A 233 11.87 4.34 4.37
N MET A 234 12.19 3.18 4.94
CA MET A 234 11.51 2.70 6.15
C MET A 234 11.68 3.63 7.36
N GLU A 235 12.66 4.53 7.38
CA GLU A 235 12.82 5.55 8.43
C GLU A 235 11.69 6.59 8.43
N LEU A 236 10.90 6.70 7.35
CA LEU A 236 9.71 7.55 7.25
C LEU A 236 8.48 6.96 7.96
N HIS A 237 8.59 5.74 8.47
CA HIS A 237 7.47 4.97 9.01
C HIS A 237 7.73 4.59 10.47
N ALA A 238 6.65 4.37 11.20
CA ALA A 238 6.62 3.89 12.56
C ALA A 238 7.51 2.65 12.75
N SER A 239 8.19 2.56 13.88
CA SER A 239 9.24 1.57 14.13
C SER A 239 8.70 0.14 14.10
N TRP A 240 7.45 -0.06 14.52
CA TRP A 240 6.77 -1.34 14.41
C TRP A 240 6.61 -1.78 12.94
N ARG A 241 6.46 -0.86 11.98
CA ARG A 241 6.36 -1.18 10.55
C ARG A 241 7.69 -1.69 10.00
N LYS A 242 8.82 -1.21 10.54
CA LYS A 242 10.19 -1.69 10.18
C LYS A 242 10.38 -3.19 10.47
N HIS A 243 9.64 -3.72 11.44
CA HIS A 243 9.69 -5.13 11.82
C HIS A 243 8.49 -5.95 11.30
N ALA A 244 7.48 -5.28 10.73
CA ALA A 244 6.28 -5.89 10.18
C ALA A 244 6.52 -6.54 8.80
N ASN A 245 7.24 -7.67 8.80
CA ASN A 245 7.67 -8.38 7.58
C ASN A 245 6.57 -9.14 6.83
N LYS A 246 5.29 -8.92 7.15
CA LYS A 246 4.18 -9.71 6.59
C LYS A 246 3.54 -9.06 5.36
N TYR A 247 3.32 -7.74 5.36
CA TYR A 247 2.58 -7.11 4.25
C TYR A 247 3.32 -5.99 3.53
N ALA A 248 4.52 -5.64 3.99
CA ALA A 248 5.39 -4.66 3.36
C ALA A 248 6.87 -5.08 3.51
N ALA A 249 7.14 -6.37 3.30
CA ALA A 249 8.47 -6.93 3.52
C ALA A 249 9.47 -6.34 2.51
N LEU A 250 10.61 -5.88 3.00
CA LEU A 250 11.67 -5.33 2.16
C LEU A 250 12.10 -6.34 1.08
N LEU A 251 12.42 -5.87 -0.12
CA LEU A 251 13.02 -6.66 -1.19
C LEU A 251 14.21 -7.46 -0.66
N GLN A 252 15.08 -6.83 0.11
CA GLN A 252 16.30 -7.43 0.66
C GLN A 252 16.06 -8.59 1.63
N THR A 253 14.93 -8.60 2.36
CA THR A 253 14.71 -9.56 3.46
C THR A 253 13.44 -10.41 3.32
N GLY A 254 12.53 -9.99 2.44
CA GLY A 254 11.15 -10.47 2.38
C GLY A 254 10.76 -11.24 1.12
N THR A 255 11.55 -11.11 0.05
CA THR A 255 11.23 -11.65 -1.28
C THR A 255 11.99 -12.93 -1.59
N ASN A 256 11.60 -13.66 -2.65
CA ASN A 256 12.35 -14.82 -3.12
C ASN A 256 13.82 -14.49 -3.41
N MET A 257 14.06 -13.33 -4.04
CA MET A 257 15.43 -12.86 -4.29
C MET A 257 16.13 -12.51 -2.98
N GLY A 258 15.50 -11.80 -2.05
CA GLY A 258 16.10 -11.44 -0.75
C GLY A 258 16.49 -12.65 0.07
N THR A 259 15.57 -13.61 0.24
CA THR A 259 15.82 -14.81 1.05
C THR A 259 16.62 -15.90 0.34
N GLY A 260 16.83 -15.78 -0.98
CA GLY A 260 17.46 -16.83 -1.79
C GLY A 260 16.64 -18.12 -1.81
N ASN A 261 15.32 -18.01 -2.03
CA ASN A 261 14.43 -19.17 -2.10
C ASN A 261 14.55 -19.87 -3.46
N ASP A 262 15.62 -20.62 -3.64
CA ASP A 262 16.00 -21.23 -4.93
C ASP A 262 14.86 -22.06 -5.57
N SER A 263 13.97 -22.66 -4.77
CA SER A 263 12.82 -23.43 -5.27
C SER A 263 11.73 -22.61 -6.00
N ARG A 264 11.71 -21.29 -5.80
CA ARG A 264 10.75 -20.35 -6.40
C ARG A 264 11.40 -19.34 -7.35
N LEU A 265 12.72 -19.37 -7.46
CA LEU A 265 13.46 -18.50 -8.33
C LEU A 265 13.51 -19.06 -9.75
N PRO A 266 13.68 -18.22 -10.78
CA PRO A 266 13.89 -18.68 -12.14
C PRO A 266 15.08 -19.64 -12.24
N SER A 267 15.00 -20.64 -13.13
CA SER A 267 16.04 -21.66 -13.27
C SER A 267 17.42 -21.11 -13.65
N TRP A 268 17.46 -19.91 -14.25
CA TRP A 268 18.69 -19.25 -14.69
C TRP A 268 19.44 -18.50 -13.59
N ILE A 269 19.00 -18.46 -12.33
CA ILE A 269 19.69 -17.69 -11.26
C ILE A 269 21.16 -18.07 -11.06
N ASN A 270 21.53 -19.29 -11.48
CA ASN A 270 22.90 -19.83 -11.40
C ASN A 270 23.67 -19.69 -12.74
N ASP A 271 23.04 -19.13 -13.78
CA ASP A 271 23.57 -19.01 -15.14
C ASP A 271 23.56 -17.56 -15.61
N LEU A 272 24.29 -16.71 -14.87
CA LEU A 272 24.46 -15.30 -15.22
C LEU A 272 25.38 -15.10 -16.43
N GLY A 273 26.20 -16.08 -16.80
CA GLY A 273 27.14 -15.94 -17.92
C GLY A 273 26.48 -15.89 -19.32
N LYS A 274 25.16 -16.04 -19.41
CA LYS A 274 24.43 -16.10 -20.69
C LYS A 274 23.45 -14.95 -20.86
N GLY A 275 23.35 -14.47 -22.09
CA GLY A 275 22.39 -13.45 -22.53
C GLY A 275 23.03 -12.07 -22.76
N SER A 276 22.30 -11.20 -23.45
CA SER A 276 22.72 -9.81 -23.75
C SER A 276 22.35 -8.80 -22.65
N TRP A 277 21.81 -9.27 -21.52
CA TRP A 277 21.36 -8.46 -20.39
C TRP A 277 22.49 -7.63 -19.76
N PHE A 278 23.73 -8.09 -19.84
CA PHE A 278 24.88 -7.41 -19.24
C PHE A 278 25.08 -6.02 -19.83
N TYR A 279 25.03 -5.89 -21.16
CA TYR A 279 25.15 -4.59 -21.82
C TYR A 279 24.05 -3.62 -21.36
N GLU A 280 22.81 -4.08 -21.27
CA GLU A 280 21.68 -3.27 -20.78
C GLU A 280 21.91 -2.82 -19.33
N MET A 281 22.40 -3.71 -18.47
CA MET A 281 22.76 -3.37 -17.08
C MET A 281 23.90 -2.34 -17.03
N GLU A 282 24.94 -2.48 -17.86
CA GLU A 282 26.07 -1.55 -17.87
C GLU A 282 25.68 -0.11 -18.22
N GLN A 283 24.69 0.03 -19.12
CA GLN A 283 24.16 1.34 -19.52
C GLN A 283 23.34 2.02 -18.42
N ASN A 284 22.80 1.27 -17.46
CA ASN A 284 21.85 1.80 -16.47
C ASN A 284 22.38 1.78 -15.04
N ILE A 285 23.26 0.85 -14.70
CA ILE A 285 23.70 0.63 -13.32
C ILE A 285 25.18 1.03 -13.20
N PRO A 286 25.55 1.85 -12.21
CA PRO A 286 26.94 2.26 -12.01
C PRO A 286 27.74 1.16 -11.28
N PRO A 287 29.07 1.05 -11.53
CA PRO A 287 29.91 -0.02 -10.96
C PRO A 287 29.87 -0.14 -9.43
N ASN A 288 29.79 1.00 -8.73
CA ASN A 288 29.67 1.00 -7.26
C ASN A 288 28.42 0.26 -6.77
N VAL A 289 27.30 0.28 -7.51
CA VAL A 289 26.10 -0.48 -7.16
C VAL A 289 26.23 -1.97 -7.51
N TRP A 290 27.12 -2.33 -8.45
CA TRP A 290 27.39 -3.74 -8.79
C TRP A 290 28.16 -4.45 -7.69
N GLU A 291 29.10 -3.75 -7.04
CA GLU A 291 30.10 -4.35 -6.15
C GLU A 291 29.75 -4.17 -4.66
N SER A 292 29.18 -3.02 -4.27
CA SER A 292 29.11 -2.61 -2.85
C SER A 292 28.01 -3.27 -2.02
N LEU A 293 27.03 -3.93 -2.63
CA LEU A 293 25.84 -4.45 -1.93
C LEU A 293 25.77 -5.98 -1.88
N HIS A 294 26.86 -6.68 -2.18
CA HIS A 294 26.89 -8.13 -2.30
C HIS A 294 27.85 -8.75 -1.30
N GLN A 295 27.34 -9.11 -0.12
CA GLN A 295 28.11 -10.01 0.76
C GLN A 295 28.03 -11.48 0.31
N ASP A 296 27.01 -11.93 -0.44
CA ASP A 296 26.95 -13.36 -0.84
C ASP A 296 26.24 -13.71 -2.16
N LYS A 297 25.45 -12.81 -2.80
CA LYS A 297 24.68 -13.15 -4.02
C LYS A 297 24.48 -11.95 -4.97
N PRO A 298 24.50 -12.16 -6.31
CA PRO A 298 24.41 -11.11 -7.33
C PRO A 298 22.96 -10.67 -7.61
N LYS A 299 22.31 -10.05 -6.61
CA LYS A 299 20.86 -9.76 -6.62
C LYS A 299 20.44 -8.74 -7.67
N VAL A 300 21.25 -7.71 -7.90
CA VAL A 300 20.97 -6.70 -8.94
C VAL A 300 21.09 -7.36 -10.30
N GLN A 301 22.10 -8.20 -10.51
CA GLN A 301 22.28 -8.96 -11.75
C GLN A 301 21.07 -9.87 -12.00
N TRP A 302 20.44 -10.45 -10.98
CA TRP A 302 19.19 -11.20 -11.16
C TRP A 302 18.06 -10.33 -11.70
N LEU A 303 17.86 -9.12 -11.16
CA LEU A 303 16.86 -8.19 -11.69
C LEU A 303 17.11 -7.88 -13.17
N TRP A 304 18.36 -7.61 -13.53
CA TRP A 304 18.72 -7.25 -14.90
C TRP A 304 18.76 -8.44 -15.86
N ARG A 305 19.03 -9.65 -15.36
CA ARG A 305 18.97 -10.88 -16.14
C ARG A 305 17.55 -11.27 -16.54
N ALA A 306 16.54 -10.89 -15.75
CA ALA A 306 15.16 -11.21 -16.08
C ALA A 306 14.77 -10.66 -17.47
N GLU A 307 14.14 -11.52 -18.27
CA GLU A 307 13.69 -11.23 -19.64
C GLU A 307 12.21 -10.90 -19.70
N THR A 308 11.45 -11.13 -18.62
CA THR A 308 10.02 -10.86 -18.55
C THR A 308 9.59 -10.26 -17.21
N VAL A 309 8.44 -9.59 -17.21
CA VAL A 309 7.79 -9.09 -15.98
C VAL A 309 7.41 -10.25 -15.06
N GLU A 310 7.07 -11.42 -15.61
CA GLU A 310 6.75 -12.60 -14.81
C GLU A 310 7.96 -13.11 -14.03
N GLU A 311 9.14 -13.11 -14.64
CA GLU A 311 10.38 -13.43 -13.93
C GLU A 311 10.72 -12.40 -12.85
N LEU A 312 10.55 -11.10 -13.12
CA LEU A 312 10.70 -10.06 -12.09
C LEU A 312 9.70 -10.27 -10.94
N ALA A 313 8.45 -10.58 -11.26
CA ALA A 313 7.42 -10.91 -10.28
C ALA A 313 7.79 -12.17 -9.47
N MET A 314 8.47 -13.17 -10.06
CA MET A 314 9.02 -14.31 -9.32
C MET A 314 10.10 -13.87 -8.33
N LEU A 315 11.03 -13.00 -8.76
CA LEU A 315 12.13 -12.51 -7.92
C LEU A 315 11.60 -11.73 -6.70
N VAL A 316 10.70 -10.77 -6.92
CA VAL A 316 10.15 -9.91 -5.86
C VAL A 316 8.92 -10.51 -5.19
N GLY A 317 8.44 -11.64 -5.70
CA GLY A 317 7.29 -12.35 -5.18
C GLY A 317 7.56 -13.05 -3.84
N GLU A 318 6.51 -13.65 -3.31
CA GLU A 318 6.52 -14.14 -1.93
C GLU A 318 7.22 -15.51 -1.80
N PRO A 319 8.11 -15.71 -0.81
CA PRO A 319 8.64 -17.03 -0.47
C PRO A 319 7.63 -17.91 0.28
N LYS A 320 6.68 -17.28 0.98
CA LYS A 320 5.56 -17.94 1.71
C LYS A 320 4.28 -17.21 1.32
N LYS A 321 3.14 -17.89 1.19
CA LYS A 321 1.81 -17.34 0.79
C LYS A 321 1.23 -16.24 1.71
N SER A 322 2.04 -15.71 2.61
CA SER A 322 1.64 -14.80 3.67
C SER A 322 2.59 -13.62 3.78
N ARG A 323 3.44 -13.34 2.78
CA ARG A 323 4.43 -12.26 2.84
C ARG A 323 4.43 -11.41 1.58
N ARG A 324 3.82 -10.24 1.63
CA ARG A 324 3.85 -9.28 0.51
C ARG A 324 5.10 -8.41 0.57
N ALA A 325 5.71 -8.16 -0.59
CA ALA A 325 6.84 -7.26 -0.72
C ALA A 325 6.42 -5.78 -0.56
N SER A 326 7.38 -4.91 -0.24
CA SER A 326 7.25 -3.45 -0.18
C SER A 326 6.80 -2.83 -1.51
N ILE A 327 7.10 -3.49 -2.62
CA ILE A 327 6.69 -3.13 -3.97
C ILE A 327 6.00 -4.30 -4.68
N GLY A 328 4.84 -4.05 -5.27
CA GLY A 328 4.01 -5.05 -5.96
C GLY A 328 4.05 -4.91 -7.47
N LEU A 329 4.30 -6.03 -8.17
CA LEU A 329 4.27 -6.13 -9.65
C LEU A 329 3.14 -7.02 -10.18
N MET A 330 2.35 -7.63 -9.30
CA MET A 330 1.35 -8.64 -9.70
C MET A 330 0.27 -8.06 -10.63
N GLU A 331 0.00 -6.78 -10.47
CA GLU A 331 -0.96 -6.01 -11.24
C GLU A 331 -0.48 -5.68 -12.67
N LEU A 332 0.82 -5.84 -12.95
CA LEU A 332 1.39 -5.71 -14.30
C LEU A 332 1.18 -6.98 -15.14
N LEU A 333 1.01 -8.14 -14.49
CA LEU A 333 0.89 -9.41 -15.20
C LEU A 333 -0.44 -9.47 -15.97
N PRO A 334 -0.54 -10.26 -17.06
CA PRO A 334 -1.81 -10.51 -17.75
C PRO A 334 -2.85 -11.16 -16.84
N ALA A 335 -4.14 -10.80 -16.95
CA ALA A 335 -5.21 -11.39 -16.13
C ALA A 335 -5.29 -12.94 -16.24
N THR A 336 -4.83 -13.49 -17.36
CA THR A 336 -4.72 -14.93 -17.64
C THR A 336 -3.50 -15.61 -17.03
N SER A 337 -2.56 -14.86 -16.45
CA SER A 337 -1.36 -15.41 -15.82
C SER A 337 -1.75 -16.33 -14.65
N ASN A 338 -1.12 -17.50 -14.60
CA ASN A 338 -1.28 -18.47 -13.51
C ASN A 338 -0.28 -18.24 -12.37
N PHE A 339 0.31 -17.05 -12.29
CA PHE A 339 1.31 -16.73 -11.28
C PHE A 339 0.78 -16.96 -9.85
N PRO A 340 1.47 -17.75 -9.01
CA PRO A 340 1.01 -18.03 -7.65
C PRO A 340 0.89 -16.77 -6.79
N GLY A 341 -0.29 -16.53 -6.21
CA GLY A 341 -0.54 -15.35 -5.39
C GLY A 341 -1.07 -14.15 -6.17
N LYS A 342 -1.06 -14.21 -7.51
CA LYS A 342 -1.84 -13.28 -8.31
C LYS A 342 -3.33 -13.54 -8.07
N VAL A 343 -4.03 -12.52 -7.59
CA VAL A 343 -5.49 -12.54 -7.62
C VAL A 343 -5.89 -12.38 -9.09
N ARG A 344 -6.82 -13.20 -9.60
CA ARG A 344 -7.40 -13.05 -10.95
C ARG A 344 -8.25 -11.77 -11.08
N ARG A 345 -7.82 -10.67 -10.48
CA ARG A 345 -8.38 -9.34 -10.68
C ARG A 345 -7.96 -8.84 -12.07
N SER A 346 -8.75 -7.93 -12.60
CA SER A 346 -8.43 -7.16 -13.80
C SER A 346 -6.99 -6.65 -13.74
N GLN A 347 -6.19 -6.87 -14.78
CA GLN A 347 -4.83 -6.34 -14.90
C GLN A 347 -4.86 -4.81 -14.80
N LEU A 348 -4.50 -4.25 -13.64
CA LEU A 348 -4.50 -2.80 -13.42
C LEU A 348 -3.38 -2.09 -14.18
N ASN A 349 -2.31 -2.82 -14.53
CA ASN A 349 -1.09 -2.26 -15.12
C ASN A 349 -0.50 -1.15 -14.24
N THR A 350 -0.45 -1.40 -12.92
CA THR A 350 0.14 -0.50 -11.93
C THR A 350 1.29 -1.14 -11.17
N ILE A 351 2.20 -0.29 -10.69
CA ILE A 351 3.20 -0.65 -9.67
C ILE A 351 2.70 -0.14 -8.32
N GLU A 352 2.68 -1.02 -7.33
CA GLU A 352 2.10 -0.75 -6.01
C GLU A 352 3.20 -0.56 -4.96
N PHE A 353 3.13 0.52 -4.18
CA PHE A 353 4.01 0.80 -3.05
C PHE A 353 3.27 0.57 -1.73
N ARG A 354 3.82 -0.29 -0.85
CA ARG A 354 3.13 -0.80 0.36
C ARG A 354 3.78 -0.41 1.69
N GLN A 355 4.89 0.32 1.66
CA GLN A 355 5.74 0.54 2.84
C GLN A 355 5.03 1.33 3.93
N MET A 356 4.24 2.33 3.53
CA MET A 356 3.61 3.27 4.44
C MET A 356 2.59 2.57 5.35
N GLN A 357 2.68 2.86 6.65
CA GLN A 357 1.58 2.54 7.56
C GLN A 357 0.31 3.28 7.14
N ALA A 358 -0.85 2.73 7.49
CA ALA A 358 -2.09 3.48 7.32
C ALA A 358 -2.02 4.80 8.10
N SER A 359 -2.52 5.86 7.47
CA SER A 359 -2.62 7.18 8.09
C SER A 359 -3.83 7.90 7.53
N PHE A 360 -4.57 8.54 8.41
CA PHE A 360 -5.59 9.52 8.04
C PHE A 360 -5.05 10.95 8.08
N ASP A 361 -3.73 11.13 8.14
CA ASP A 361 -3.13 12.45 8.03
C ASP A 361 -2.93 12.84 6.55
N PRO A 362 -3.65 13.85 6.06
CA PRO A 362 -3.56 14.21 4.65
C PRO A 362 -2.16 14.69 4.27
N SER A 363 -1.45 15.37 5.17
CA SER A 363 -0.09 15.84 4.90
C SER A 363 0.89 14.68 4.78
N LEU A 364 0.77 13.67 5.64
CA LEU A 364 1.65 12.51 5.60
C LEU A 364 1.41 11.64 4.36
N VAL A 365 0.14 11.41 3.99
CA VAL A 365 -0.19 10.61 2.80
C VAL A 365 0.22 11.33 1.51
N THR A 366 -0.03 12.63 1.42
CA THR A 366 0.39 13.43 0.26
C THR A 366 1.91 13.49 0.14
N ALA A 367 2.63 13.67 1.25
CA ALA A 367 4.10 13.59 1.26
C ALA A 367 4.60 12.22 0.79
N TRP A 368 3.97 11.12 1.20
CA TRP A 368 4.32 9.79 0.71
C TRP A 368 4.07 9.60 -0.79
N ILE A 369 2.98 10.15 -1.32
CA ILE A 369 2.73 10.14 -2.77
C ILE A 369 3.83 10.89 -3.50
N GLU A 370 4.29 12.04 -3.01
CA GLU A 370 5.41 12.77 -3.62
C GLU A 370 6.72 11.97 -3.59
N VAL A 371 7.01 11.24 -2.50
CA VAL A 371 8.19 10.36 -2.42
C VAL A 371 8.12 9.27 -3.50
N THR A 372 6.98 8.59 -3.62
CA THR A 372 6.81 7.54 -4.64
C THR A 372 6.82 8.13 -6.05
N ALA A 373 6.27 9.33 -6.26
CA ALA A 373 6.33 10.04 -7.53
C ALA A 373 7.76 10.39 -7.92
N ALA A 374 8.59 10.84 -6.97
CA ALA A 374 10.00 11.17 -7.22
C ALA A 374 10.80 9.92 -7.65
N ILE A 375 10.58 8.78 -7.00
CA ILE A 375 11.15 7.49 -7.39
C ILE A 375 10.73 7.12 -8.81
N MET A 376 9.42 7.20 -9.10
CA MET A 376 8.89 6.87 -10.43
C MET A 376 9.44 7.79 -11.51
N LYS A 377 9.53 9.10 -11.26
CA LYS A 377 10.10 10.09 -12.19
C LYS A 377 11.54 9.76 -12.54
N ILE A 378 12.39 9.45 -11.55
CA ILE A 378 13.79 9.04 -11.79
C ILE A 378 13.84 7.83 -12.71
N CYS A 379 12.98 6.83 -12.52
CA CYS A 379 13.05 5.59 -13.29
C CYS A 379 12.41 5.67 -14.68
N VAL A 380 11.32 6.42 -14.82
CA VAL A 380 10.52 6.53 -16.06
C VAL A 380 11.09 7.58 -17.01
N ASP A 381 11.44 8.78 -16.52
CA ASP A 381 11.82 9.91 -17.39
C ASP A 381 13.30 9.90 -17.79
N SER A 382 14.14 9.21 -17.02
CA SER A 382 15.58 9.30 -17.19
C SER A 382 16.07 8.51 -18.40
N LEU A 383 16.97 9.13 -19.16
CA LEU A 383 17.88 8.40 -20.04
C LEU A 383 18.81 7.50 -19.21
N PRO A 384 19.35 6.41 -19.78
CA PRO A 384 20.24 5.49 -19.05
C PRO A 384 21.36 6.19 -18.28
N GLU A 385 22.05 7.15 -18.90
CA GLU A 385 23.13 7.92 -18.25
C GLU A 385 22.64 8.73 -17.05
N HIS A 386 21.52 9.45 -17.18
CA HIS A 386 20.96 10.23 -16.05
C HIS A 386 20.45 9.35 -14.92
N PHE A 387 19.85 8.20 -15.25
CA PHE A 387 19.43 7.22 -14.25
C PHE A 387 20.66 6.67 -13.51
N LYS A 388 21.71 6.32 -14.25
CA LYS A 388 22.97 5.80 -13.72
C LYS A 388 23.66 6.81 -12.78
N GLU A 389 23.69 8.08 -13.17
CA GLU A 389 24.18 9.19 -12.33
C GLU A 389 23.35 9.30 -11.04
N SER A 390 22.03 9.38 -11.16
CA SER A 390 21.11 9.49 -10.01
C SER A 390 21.25 8.31 -9.05
N LEU A 391 21.35 7.09 -9.60
CA LEU A 391 21.51 5.87 -8.82
C LEU A 391 22.88 5.83 -8.11
N SER A 392 23.94 6.28 -8.78
CA SER A 392 25.28 6.40 -8.18
C SER A 392 25.31 7.40 -7.03
N ASP A 393 24.65 8.55 -7.23
CA ASP A 393 24.52 9.61 -6.23
C ASP A 393 23.78 9.12 -4.99
N VAL A 394 22.64 8.43 -5.18
CA VAL A 394 21.87 7.82 -4.10
C VAL A 394 22.71 6.76 -3.38
N ALA A 395 23.34 5.84 -4.12
CA ALA A 395 24.13 4.76 -3.52
C ALA A 395 25.33 5.28 -2.72
N THR A 396 26.03 6.29 -3.24
CA THR A 396 27.16 6.95 -2.56
C THR A 396 26.68 7.66 -1.30
N TYR A 397 25.55 8.38 -1.38
CA TYR A 397 24.97 9.05 -0.22
C TYR A 397 24.58 8.04 0.87
N LEU A 398 23.85 6.98 0.52
CA LEU A 398 23.41 5.96 1.47
C LEU A 398 24.57 5.18 2.10
N SER A 399 25.67 5.03 1.36
CA SER A 399 26.90 4.39 1.85
C SER A 399 27.73 5.31 2.77
N SER A 400 27.39 6.61 2.86
CA SER A 400 28.04 7.52 3.80
C SER A 400 27.55 7.28 5.23
N GLY A 401 28.47 7.30 6.20
CA GLY A 401 28.13 7.12 7.63
C GLY A 401 27.25 8.23 8.22
N ASN A 402 27.00 9.31 7.48
CA ASN A 402 26.20 10.47 7.88
C ASN A 402 24.90 10.60 7.07
N SER A 403 24.44 9.53 6.42
CA SER A 403 23.21 9.57 5.61
C SER A 403 21.96 9.77 6.49
N THR A 404 21.28 10.90 6.30
CA THR A 404 20.01 11.21 6.95
C THR A 404 18.86 10.93 6.00
N ILE A 405 17.67 10.69 6.54
CA ILE A 405 16.46 10.53 5.72
C ILE A 405 16.19 11.79 4.88
N GLN A 406 16.36 12.98 5.45
CA GLN A 406 16.13 14.25 4.75
C GLN A 406 17.10 14.47 3.58
N GLY A 407 18.39 14.20 3.78
CA GLY A 407 19.35 14.30 2.68
C GLY A 407 19.10 13.24 1.59
N PHE A 408 18.56 12.08 1.96
CA PHE A 408 18.12 11.07 0.99
C PHE A 408 16.89 11.52 0.20
N LEU A 409 15.85 12.09 0.85
CA LEU A 409 14.69 12.67 0.17
C LEU A 409 15.09 13.78 -0.82
N ASN A 410 16.02 14.65 -0.41
CA ASN A 410 16.59 15.67 -1.29
C ASN A 410 17.32 15.06 -2.49
N LYS A 411 18.03 13.94 -2.31
CA LYS A 411 18.68 13.21 -3.41
C LYS A 411 17.68 12.57 -4.38
N LEU A 412 16.50 12.18 -3.90
CA LEU A 412 15.40 11.76 -4.76
C LEU A 412 14.69 12.92 -5.47
N GLY A 413 14.91 14.17 -5.03
CA GLY A 413 14.22 15.34 -5.57
C GLY A 413 12.79 15.50 -5.03
N VAL A 414 12.53 15.04 -3.81
CA VAL A 414 11.26 15.26 -3.09
C VAL A 414 11.14 16.73 -2.69
N SER A 415 9.92 17.27 -2.69
CA SER A 415 9.69 18.68 -2.35
C SER A 415 10.04 18.99 -0.89
N GLN A 416 10.38 20.24 -0.60
CA GLN A 416 10.62 20.67 0.78
C GLN A 416 9.34 20.52 1.64
N GLU A 417 8.15 20.78 1.08
CA GLU A 417 6.87 20.62 1.77
C GLU A 417 6.66 19.18 2.26
N ALA A 418 6.93 18.19 1.40
CA ALA A 418 6.86 16.78 1.81
C ALA A 418 7.96 16.39 2.80
N CYS A 419 9.17 16.95 2.65
CA CYS A 419 10.25 16.75 3.62
C CYS A 419 9.86 17.25 5.02
N ASP A 420 9.32 18.47 5.09
CA ASP A 420 8.85 19.12 6.32
C ASP A 420 7.72 18.33 6.98
N ALA A 421 6.81 17.75 6.19
CA ALA A 421 5.78 16.86 6.72
C ALA A 421 6.41 15.69 7.49
N PHE A 422 7.42 15.00 6.94
CA PHE A 422 8.08 13.91 7.68
C PHE A 422 8.89 14.38 8.91
N GLU A 423 9.34 15.64 8.96
CA GLU A 423 9.97 16.20 10.17
C GLU A 423 8.96 16.44 11.30
N ILE A 424 7.79 17.00 10.95
CA ILE A 424 6.69 17.25 11.89
C ILE A 424 6.18 15.92 12.48
N TYR A 425 6.11 14.89 11.64
CA TYR A 425 5.71 13.53 12.02
C TYR A 425 6.94 12.67 12.30
N ASN A 426 7.81 13.14 13.21
CA ASN A 426 8.98 12.39 13.60
C ASN A 426 8.61 10.98 14.13
N GLN A 427 9.61 10.09 14.15
CA GLN A 427 9.46 8.70 14.55
C GLN A 427 8.70 8.51 15.88
N ARG A 428 8.98 9.37 16.87
CA ARG A 428 8.35 9.28 18.19
C ARG A 428 6.84 9.49 18.10
N ARG A 429 6.40 10.50 17.35
CA ARG A 429 4.98 10.78 17.16
C ARG A 429 4.28 9.67 16.39
N LEU A 430 4.89 9.14 15.34
CA LEU A 430 4.35 7.99 14.60
C LEU A 430 4.23 6.74 15.49
N ASP A 431 5.17 6.56 16.42
CA ASP A 431 5.18 5.45 17.37
C ASP A 431 4.17 5.63 18.52
N GLU A 432 3.87 6.88 18.89
CA GLU A 432 2.80 7.27 19.82
C GLU A 432 1.42 7.10 19.16
N GLU A 433 1.25 7.49 17.89
CA GLU A 433 0.02 7.26 17.14
C GLU A 433 -0.29 5.77 16.96
N ALA A 434 0.73 4.93 17.07
CA ALA A 434 0.63 3.49 16.94
C ALA A 434 0.64 2.69 18.24
N ASP A 435 0.59 3.37 19.37
CA ASP A 435 0.45 2.73 20.65
C ASP A 435 -0.97 2.13 20.78
N PRO A 436 -1.13 0.83 21.06
CA PRO A 436 -2.45 0.20 21.19
C PRO A 436 -3.27 0.74 22.37
N GLU A 437 -2.63 1.29 23.41
CA GLU A 437 -3.31 2.00 24.52
C GLU A 437 -3.77 3.40 24.07
N ILE A 438 -3.12 3.94 23.03
CA ILE A 438 -3.49 5.16 22.34
C ILE A 438 -4.15 4.74 21.02
N SER A 439 -5.30 4.06 21.11
CA SER A 439 -6.22 4.02 19.98
C SER A 439 -6.60 5.47 19.68
N VAL A 440 -5.83 6.14 18.81
CA VAL A 440 -5.95 7.57 18.60
C VAL A 440 -7.29 7.80 17.92
N PHE A 441 -8.29 8.19 18.70
CA PHE A 441 -9.42 8.93 18.17
C PHE A 441 -8.85 10.29 17.78
N LEU A 442 -8.39 10.38 16.52
CA LEU A 442 -7.71 11.52 15.91
C LEU A 442 -8.66 12.72 15.83
N ALA A 443 -8.87 13.40 16.96
CA ALA A 443 -9.76 14.55 17.05
C ALA A 443 -9.04 15.89 16.87
N GLU A 444 -7.74 15.96 17.13
CA GLU A 444 -6.95 17.20 17.05
C GLU A 444 -5.72 17.00 16.17
N LEU A 445 -5.95 16.99 14.84
CA LEU A 445 -4.93 17.18 13.81
C LEU A 445 -5.48 18.04 12.68
#